data_AF-A0A8T0RM56-F1
#
_entry.id   AF-A0A8T0RM56-F1
#
_cell.length_a   1.000
_cell.length_b   1.000
_cell.length_c   1.000
_cell.angle_alpha   90.00
_cell.angle_beta   90.00
_cell.angle_gamma   90.00
#
_symmetry.space_group_name_H-M   'P 1'
#
loop_
_entity.id
_entity.type
_entity.pdbx_description
1 polymer ?
#
loop_
_entity_poly.entity_id
_entity_poly.type
_entity_poly.pdbx_seq_one_letter_code
_entity_poly.pdbx_strand_id
1 'polypeptide(L)'
;MLPLRRLPPLPLPRGPAPRRLLSVAAAAAASPLPWPGLHAWRGAPPSDLRTWGPNGPCASDADEAAGAPPEADTGGSSLAELGAVVLSTADPLAKARLTHAAFSRWAAGLPVGQAAAPEHPARPDKPLVVTQKEIVTHKEMGVPLNAYMLHNLAHVELNAIDLAWDTVVRFAPLRDMLGDGFFADFARVADDESRHFRWYSQRLAEFGFRLVAQKMQD
;
A
#
# COMPACT_ATOMS: atom_id res chain seq x y z
N MET A 1 -37.86 -26.81 9.66
CA MET A 1 -36.52 -26.97 9.03
C MET A 1 -36.54 -28.24 8.19
N LEU A 2 -36.48 -28.13 6.85
CA LEU A 2 -36.38 -29.28 5.96
C LEU A 2 -34.89 -29.61 5.66
N PRO A 3 -34.48 -30.89 5.66
CA PRO A 3 -33.09 -31.27 5.41
C PRO A 3 -32.73 -31.20 3.90
N LEU A 4 -31.49 -30.79 3.62
CA LEU A 4 -30.91 -30.72 2.26
C LEU A 4 -30.75 -32.14 1.66
N ARG A 5 -31.38 -32.38 0.50
CA ARG A 5 -31.18 -33.60 -0.30
C ARG A 5 -29.98 -33.45 -1.25
N ARG A 6 -29.11 -34.46 -1.30
CA ARG A 6 -28.06 -34.59 -2.34
C ARG A 6 -28.69 -34.97 -3.69
N LEU A 7 -28.24 -34.31 -4.75
CA LEU A 7 -28.51 -34.71 -6.13
C LEU A 7 -27.52 -35.80 -6.59
N PRO A 8 -27.92 -36.72 -7.48
CA PRO A 8 -27.04 -37.75 -8.03
C PRO A 8 -26.04 -37.16 -9.05
N PRO A 9 -24.86 -37.77 -9.24
CA PRO A 9 -23.86 -37.29 -10.18
C PRO A 9 -24.28 -37.55 -11.64
N LEU A 10 -23.96 -36.60 -12.52
CA LEU A 10 -24.16 -36.71 -13.96
C LEU A 10 -23.19 -37.73 -14.59
N PRO A 11 -23.61 -38.53 -15.58
CA PRO A 11 -22.74 -39.49 -16.24
C PRO A 11 -21.77 -38.77 -17.20
N LEU A 12 -20.47 -39.06 -17.07
CA LEU A 12 -19.45 -38.60 -18.02
C LEU A 12 -19.36 -39.59 -19.21
N PRO A 13 -19.28 -39.11 -20.46
CA PRO A 13 -19.10 -39.97 -21.62
C PRO A 13 -17.68 -40.57 -21.65
N ARG A 14 -17.59 -41.90 -21.86
CA ARG A 14 -16.33 -42.62 -22.08
C ARG A 14 -16.10 -42.82 -23.57
N GLY A 15 -15.15 -42.09 -24.14
CA GLY A 15 -14.61 -42.30 -25.48
C GLY A 15 -13.18 -41.77 -25.58
N PRO A 16 -12.29 -42.35 -26.40
CA PRO A 16 -10.92 -41.88 -26.54
C PRO A 16 -10.88 -40.52 -27.27
N ALA A 17 -10.16 -39.56 -26.68
CA ALA A 17 -10.00 -38.21 -27.25
C ALA A 17 -9.01 -38.22 -28.44
N PRO A 18 -9.32 -37.56 -29.57
CA PRO A 18 -8.36 -37.40 -30.65
C PRO A 18 -7.24 -36.43 -30.22
N ARG A 19 -5.99 -36.87 -30.31
CA ARG A 19 -4.80 -36.02 -30.10
C ARG A 19 -4.73 -34.96 -31.22
N ARG A 20 -5.22 -33.75 -30.95
CA ARG A 20 -4.88 -32.57 -31.76
C ARG A 20 -3.46 -32.14 -31.41
N LEU A 21 -2.54 -32.25 -32.37
CA LEU A 21 -1.26 -31.56 -32.31
C LEU A 21 -1.54 -30.06 -32.44
N LEU A 22 -1.29 -29.31 -31.37
CA LEU A 22 -1.34 -27.85 -31.36
C LEU A 22 -0.11 -27.33 -32.12
N SER A 23 -0.33 -26.79 -33.32
CA SER A 23 0.64 -25.91 -33.97
C SER A 23 0.68 -24.60 -33.16
N VAL A 24 1.82 -24.32 -32.53
CA VAL A 24 2.07 -23.01 -31.90
C VAL A 24 2.52 -22.07 -33.01
N ALA A 25 1.57 -21.37 -33.61
CA ALA A 25 1.89 -20.14 -34.33
C ALA A 25 2.34 -19.11 -33.28
N ALA A 26 3.51 -18.50 -33.48
CA ALA A 26 3.97 -17.39 -32.68
C ALA A 26 3.00 -16.21 -32.86
N ALA A 27 2.08 -16.05 -31.91
CA ALA A 27 1.27 -14.85 -31.83
C ALA A 27 2.21 -13.70 -31.49
N ALA A 28 2.28 -12.69 -32.37
CA ALA A 28 2.87 -11.41 -32.01
C ALA A 28 2.16 -10.94 -30.73
N ALA A 29 2.93 -10.78 -29.64
CA ALA A 29 2.38 -10.33 -28.37
C ALA A 29 1.76 -8.95 -28.58
N ALA A 30 0.43 -8.89 -28.59
CA ALA A 30 -0.28 -7.62 -28.60
C ALA A 30 0.19 -6.82 -27.36
N SER A 31 0.63 -5.58 -27.57
CA SER A 31 0.93 -4.69 -26.45
C SER A 31 -0.27 -4.65 -25.50
N PRO A 32 -0.08 -4.87 -24.20
CA PRO A 32 -1.18 -4.87 -23.25
C PRO A 32 -1.93 -3.54 -23.35
N LEU A 33 -3.25 -3.60 -23.49
CA LEU A 33 -4.07 -2.41 -23.52
C LEU A 33 -3.94 -1.70 -22.16
N PRO A 34 -3.63 -0.39 -22.13
CA PRO A 34 -3.54 0.35 -20.88
C PRO A 34 -4.90 0.33 -20.18
N TRP A 35 -4.89 0.23 -18.84
CA TRP A 35 -6.10 0.35 -18.03
C TRP A 35 -6.83 1.67 -18.38
N PRO A 36 -8.12 1.65 -18.76
CA PRO A 36 -8.83 2.85 -19.20
C PRO A 36 -8.84 3.98 -18.18
N GLY A 37 -8.76 3.65 -16.88
CA GLY A 37 -8.71 4.63 -15.79
C GLY A 37 -7.34 5.23 -15.52
N LEU A 38 -6.27 4.79 -16.21
CA LEU A 38 -4.90 5.16 -15.87
C LEU A 38 -4.65 6.67 -15.94
N HIS A 39 -5.14 7.32 -17.00
CA HIS A 39 -4.97 8.77 -17.16
C HIS A 39 -5.79 9.56 -16.12
N ALA A 40 -7.00 9.10 -15.80
CA ALA A 40 -7.83 9.71 -14.77
C ALA A 40 -7.19 9.56 -13.38
N TRP A 41 -6.66 8.38 -13.06
CA TRP A 41 -5.94 8.13 -11.82
C TRP A 41 -4.67 8.98 -11.75
N ARG A 42 -3.85 9.05 -12.80
CA ARG A 42 -2.64 9.90 -12.84
C ARG A 42 -2.93 11.39 -12.73
N GLY A 43 -4.05 11.86 -13.28
CA GLY A 43 -4.45 13.27 -13.29
C GLY A 43 -5.25 13.72 -12.07
N ALA A 44 -5.73 12.81 -11.22
CA ALA A 44 -6.52 13.17 -10.05
C ALA A 44 -5.68 13.95 -9.03
N PRO A 45 -6.21 15.00 -8.38
CA PRO A 45 -5.46 15.70 -7.33
C PRO A 45 -5.18 14.77 -6.13
N PRO A 46 -4.19 15.09 -5.28
CA PRO A 46 -4.04 14.45 -3.98
C PRO A 46 -5.38 14.46 -3.22
N SER A 47 -5.74 13.32 -2.63
CA SER A 47 -7.03 13.18 -1.94
C SER A 47 -6.89 13.54 -0.47
N ASP A 48 -7.69 14.47 0.02
CA ASP A 48 -7.73 14.84 1.43
C ASP A 48 -8.62 13.92 2.28
N LEU A 49 -9.28 12.92 1.68
CA LEU A 49 -10.19 11.98 2.34
C LEU A 49 -9.44 11.00 3.26
N ARG A 50 -8.81 11.50 4.32
CA ARG A 50 -7.82 10.78 5.12
C ARG A 50 -8.39 10.18 6.40
N THR A 51 -9.65 10.46 6.70
CA THR A 51 -10.37 9.95 7.87
C THR A 51 -11.66 9.27 7.43
N TRP A 52 -12.18 8.38 8.26
CA TRP A 52 -13.47 7.74 8.05
C TRP A 52 -14.50 8.35 9.00
N GLY A 53 -15.45 9.10 8.46
CA GLY A 53 -16.55 9.69 9.21
C GLY A 53 -17.79 8.77 9.28
N PRO A 54 -18.90 9.26 9.87
CA PRO A 54 -20.13 8.48 10.03
C PRO A 54 -20.70 7.92 8.73
N ASN A 55 -20.49 8.62 7.60
CA ASN A 55 -21.06 8.29 6.29
C ASN A 55 -20.01 7.83 5.26
N GLY A 56 -18.77 7.54 5.69
CA GLY A 56 -17.68 7.14 4.79
C GLY A 56 -16.45 8.05 4.88
N PRO A 57 -15.52 7.96 3.91
CA PRO A 57 -14.33 8.79 3.88
C PRO A 57 -14.67 10.28 3.88
N CYS A 58 -14.00 11.03 4.76
CA CYS A 58 -14.11 12.47 4.86
C CYS A 58 -12.71 13.09 4.89
N ALA A 59 -12.64 14.36 4.54
CA ALA A 59 -11.46 15.15 4.84
C ALA A 59 -11.24 15.16 6.36
N SER A 60 -9.98 15.11 6.79
CA SER A 60 -9.70 15.35 8.21
C SER A 60 -10.15 16.76 8.54
N ASP A 61 -11.00 16.92 9.55
CA ASP A 61 -11.30 18.25 10.08
C ASP A 61 -9.97 18.95 10.35
N ALA A 62 -9.83 20.18 9.86
CA ALA A 62 -8.60 20.99 9.96
C ALA A 62 -8.21 21.34 11.42
N ASP A 63 -8.83 20.70 12.43
CA ASP A 63 -8.67 20.91 13.87
C ASP A 63 -7.73 19.91 14.56
N GLU A 64 -6.94 19.12 13.80
CA GLU A 64 -5.68 18.52 14.30
C GLU A 64 -4.52 19.55 14.34
N ALA A 65 -4.83 20.85 14.27
CA ALA A 65 -3.89 21.96 14.44
C ALA A 65 -3.44 22.19 15.90
N ALA A 66 -4.00 21.46 16.89
CA ALA A 66 -3.70 21.67 18.32
C ALA A 66 -2.63 20.72 18.92
N GLY A 67 -1.99 19.88 18.10
CA GLY A 67 -0.91 18.99 18.56
C GLY A 67 0.04 18.49 17.47
N ALA A 68 -0.16 18.92 16.22
CA ALA A 68 0.78 18.68 15.15
C ALA A 68 2.11 19.39 15.49
N PRO A 69 3.27 18.71 15.40
CA PRO A 69 4.51 19.42 15.19
C PRO A 69 4.29 20.39 14.02
N PRO A 70 4.77 21.64 14.12
CA PRO A 70 4.62 22.64 13.06
C PRO A 70 5.13 21.99 11.78
N GLU A 71 4.38 22.13 10.68
CA GLU A 71 4.71 21.65 9.34
C GLU A 71 6.07 20.99 9.31
N ALA A 72 6.14 19.68 9.57
CA ALA A 72 7.42 19.02 9.71
C ALA A 72 8.17 19.31 8.41
N ASP A 73 9.12 20.24 8.51
CA ASP A 73 9.90 20.78 7.43
C ASP A 73 10.51 19.57 6.77
N THR A 74 9.83 19.14 5.71
CA THR A 74 10.22 17.98 4.96
C THR A 74 11.34 18.55 4.12
N GLY A 75 12.51 18.80 4.71
CA GLY A 75 13.56 19.66 4.15
C GLY A 75 14.14 19.19 2.81
N GLY A 76 13.56 18.15 2.20
CA GLY A 76 13.81 17.76 0.83
C GLY A 76 13.31 18.80 -0.17
N SER A 77 14.16 19.06 -1.17
CA SER A 77 13.89 19.91 -2.32
C SER A 77 13.47 19.08 -3.55
N SER A 78 13.28 17.77 -3.39
CA SER A 78 12.91 16.83 -4.45
C SER A 78 12.13 15.62 -3.93
N LEU A 79 11.41 14.93 -4.82
CA LEU A 79 10.63 13.74 -4.50
C LEU A 79 11.48 12.63 -3.85
N ALA A 80 12.70 12.40 -4.35
CA ALA A 80 13.61 11.39 -3.80
C ALA A 80 14.08 11.75 -2.36
N GLU A 81 14.40 13.01 -2.09
CA GLU A 81 14.78 13.44 -0.72
C GLU A 81 13.60 13.28 0.24
N LEU A 82 12.39 13.64 -0.20
CA LEU A 82 11.18 13.43 0.58
C LEU A 82 10.90 11.95 0.83
N GLY A 83 11.08 11.10 -0.18
CA GLY A 83 11.00 9.65 -0.04
C GLY A 83 12.00 9.10 0.97
N ALA A 84 13.24 9.60 0.99
CA ALA A 84 14.24 9.20 1.97
C ALA A 84 13.85 9.60 3.41
N VAL A 85 13.23 10.77 3.60
CA VAL A 85 12.67 11.20 4.90
C VAL A 85 11.53 10.27 5.33
N VAL A 86 10.61 9.93 4.41
CA VAL A 86 9.51 8.99 4.70
C VAL A 86 10.05 7.62 5.11
N LEU A 87 11.00 7.07 4.34
CA LEU A 87 11.62 5.78 4.63
C LEU A 87 12.36 5.78 5.98
N SER A 88 12.93 6.92 6.38
CA SER A 88 13.63 7.07 7.67
C SER A 88 12.69 7.31 8.86
N THR A 89 11.38 7.43 8.63
CA THR A 89 10.40 7.67 9.68
C THR A 89 9.92 6.35 10.30
N ALA A 90 10.20 6.14 11.58
CA ALA A 90 9.84 4.89 12.27
C ALA A 90 8.33 4.80 12.62
N ASP A 91 7.72 5.89 13.09
CA ASP A 91 6.31 5.89 13.49
C ASP A 91 5.38 5.72 12.27
N PRO A 92 4.50 4.69 12.23
CA PRO A 92 3.67 4.41 11.07
C PRO A 92 2.68 5.54 10.72
N LEU A 93 2.10 6.20 11.73
CA LEU A 93 1.15 7.30 11.51
C LEU A 93 1.85 8.57 11.01
N ALA A 94 3.04 8.87 11.53
CA ALA A 94 3.89 9.94 11.01
C ALA A 94 4.35 9.64 9.59
N LYS A 95 4.77 8.39 9.30
CA LYS A 95 5.16 7.95 7.96
C LYS A 95 4.03 8.15 6.95
N ALA A 96 2.80 7.77 7.30
CA ALA A 96 1.64 7.97 6.43
C ALA A 96 1.32 9.46 6.22
N ARG A 97 1.44 10.29 7.26
CA ARG A 97 1.28 11.75 7.15
C ARG A 97 2.34 12.38 6.24
N LEU A 98 3.60 12.02 6.43
CA LEU A 98 4.72 12.51 5.61
C LEU A 98 4.63 12.03 4.17
N THR A 99 4.15 10.80 3.94
CA THR A 99 3.88 10.28 2.59
C THR A 99 2.90 11.18 1.84
N HIS A 100 1.80 11.54 2.49
CA HIS A 100 0.82 12.43 1.89
C HIS A 100 1.39 13.83 1.62
N ALA A 101 2.09 14.42 2.60
CA ALA A 101 2.74 15.72 2.42
C ALA A 101 3.76 15.71 1.27
N ALA A 102 4.55 14.63 1.16
CA ALA A 102 5.53 14.46 0.10
C ALA A 102 4.88 14.38 -1.28
N PHE A 103 3.82 13.58 -1.42
CA PHE A 103 3.08 13.48 -2.67
C PHE A 103 2.38 14.79 -3.06
N SER A 104 1.78 15.49 -2.10
CA SER A 104 1.15 16.80 -2.35
C SER A 104 2.16 17.84 -2.84
N ARG A 105 3.37 17.87 -2.27
CA ARG A 105 4.44 18.77 -2.75
C ARG A 105 4.97 18.39 -4.12
N TRP A 106 5.07 17.09 -4.42
CA TRP A 106 5.37 16.61 -5.77
C TRP A 106 4.31 17.05 -6.77
N ALA A 107 3.02 16.86 -6.46
CA ALA A 107 1.92 17.30 -7.30
C ALA A 107 1.92 18.83 -7.53
N ALA A 108 2.49 19.60 -6.60
CA ALA A 108 2.71 21.04 -6.73
C ALA A 108 3.95 21.42 -7.56
N GLY A 109 4.71 20.47 -8.10
CA GLY A 109 5.77 20.70 -9.08
C GLY A 109 7.21 20.49 -8.59
N LEU A 110 7.44 19.73 -7.51
CA LEU A 110 8.81 19.34 -7.18
C LEU A 110 9.46 18.50 -8.29
N PRO A 111 10.78 18.57 -8.48
CA PRO A 111 11.49 17.64 -9.36
C PRO A 111 11.67 16.27 -8.69
N VAL A 112 11.97 15.23 -9.48
CA VAL A 112 12.25 13.88 -8.94
C VAL A 112 13.49 13.92 -8.04
N GLY A 113 14.54 14.62 -8.51
CA GLY A 113 15.83 14.75 -7.83
C GLY A 113 16.51 13.41 -7.56
N GLN A 114 17.40 13.39 -6.57
CA GLN A 114 18.14 12.21 -6.15
C GLN A 114 18.40 12.27 -4.65
N ALA A 115 18.42 11.11 -4.00
CA ALA A 115 18.81 10.96 -2.61
C ALA A 115 19.39 9.56 -2.37
N ALA A 116 20.12 9.39 -1.27
CA ALA A 116 20.54 8.07 -0.84
C ALA A 116 19.37 7.34 -0.17
N ALA A 117 18.99 6.17 -0.69
CA ALA A 117 18.02 5.32 -0.01
C ALA A 117 18.65 4.75 1.28
N PRO A 118 17.91 4.73 2.41
CA PRO A 118 18.36 3.97 3.57
C PRO A 118 18.49 2.48 3.23
N GLU A 119 19.28 1.75 4.03
CA GLU A 119 19.47 0.30 3.82
C GLU A 119 18.13 -0.45 3.92
N HIS A 120 17.32 -0.09 4.93
CA HIS A 120 15.97 -0.58 5.12
C HIS A 120 15.05 0.54 5.61
N PRO A 121 13.74 0.48 5.30
CA PRO A 121 12.77 1.40 5.87
C PRO A 121 12.74 1.29 7.41
N ALA A 122 12.72 2.44 8.08
CA ALA A 122 12.64 2.51 9.53
C ALA A 122 11.35 1.85 10.06
N ARG A 123 11.48 1.27 11.25
CA ARG A 123 10.41 0.61 12.02
C ARG A 123 10.52 1.06 13.48
N PRO A 124 9.41 1.09 14.24
CA PRO A 124 9.47 1.38 15.69
C PRO A 124 10.34 0.37 16.44
N ASP A 125 10.92 0.77 17.58
CA ASP A 125 11.86 -0.03 18.40
C ASP A 125 11.31 -1.36 18.95
N LYS A 126 10.02 -1.67 18.74
CA LYS A 126 9.37 -2.90 19.21
C LYS A 126 8.85 -3.80 18.06
N PRO A 127 9.60 -4.07 16.97
CA PRO A 127 9.12 -5.05 16.01
C PRO A 127 9.32 -6.44 16.59
N LEU A 128 8.23 -7.18 16.83
CA LEU A 128 8.34 -8.63 16.99
C LEU A 128 8.70 -9.20 15.63
N VAL A 129 9.92 -9.70 15.49
CA VAL A 129 10.34 -10.41 14.28
C VAL A 129 9.79 -11.83 14.39
N VAL A 130 8.89 -12.19 13.49
CA VAL A 130 8.27 -13.52 13.46
C VAL A 130 8.36 -14.08 12.05
N THR A 131 8.66 -15.37 11.93
CA THR A 131 8.58 -16.10 10.66
C THR A 131 7.11 -16.30 10.27
N GLN A 132 6.85 -16.61 9.00
CA GLN A 132 5.48 -16.88 8.53
C GLN A 132 4.76 -17.98 9.33
N LYS A 133 5.51 -18.97 9.86
CA LYS A 133 4.97 -20.06 10.69
C LYS A 133 4.63 -19.62 12.12
N GLU A 134 5.20 -18.50 12.56
CA GLU A 134 5.02 -17.93 13.90
C GLU A 134 3.95 -16.84 13.91
N ILE A 135 3.27 -16.60 12.78
CA ILE A 135 2.09 -15.72 12.72
C ILE A 135 0.98 -16.37 13.54
N VAL A 136 0.79 -15.82 14.74
CA VAL A 136 -0.26 -16.22 15.67
C VAL A 136 -1.65 -15.88 15.12
N THR A 137 -2.60 -16.78 15.32
CA THR A 137 -3.98 -16.60 14.92
C THR A 137 -4.70 -15.58 15.82
N HIS A 138 -5.83 -15.03 15.34
CA HIS A 138 -6.66 -14.13 16.17
C HIS A 138 -7.09 -14.76 17.51
N LYS A 139 -7.30 -16.09 17.54
CA LYS A 139 -7.70 -16.82 18.75
C LYS A 139 -6.56 -16.85 19.77
N GLU A 140 -5.35 -17.11 19.31
CA GLU A 140 -4.14 -17.15 20.16
C GLU A 140 -3.79 -15.76 20.70
N MET A 141 -4.03 -14.70 19.92
CA MET A 141 -3.89 -13.32 20.39
C MET A 141 -5.03 -12.84 21.29
N GLY A 142 -6.11 -13.60 21.42
CA GLY A 142 -7.29 -13.20 22.20
C GLY A 142 -8.02 -11.99 21.62
N VAL A 143 -7.91 -11.74 20.31
CA VAL A 143 -8.53 -10.59 19.64
C VAL A 143 -9.68 -11.02 18.72
N PRO A 144 -10.70 -10.15 18.53
CA PRO A 144 -11.74 -10.37 17.52
C PRO A 144 -11.15 -10.54 16.10
N LEU A 145 -11.77 -11.41 15.29
CA LEU A 145 -11.30 -11.71 13.93
C LEU A 145 -11.22 -10.46 13.04
N ASN A 146 -12.18 -9.54 13.16
CA ASN A 146 -12.19 -8.28 12.41
C ASN A 146 -11.02 -7.36 12.82
N ALA A 147 -10.70 -7.26 14.11
CA ALA A 147 -9.54 -6.48 14.57
C ALA A 147 -8.22 -7.09 14.05
N TYR A 148 -8.10 -8.42 14.06
CA TYR A 148 -6.96 -9.12 13.48
C TYR A 148 -6.82 -8.89 11.98
N MET A 149 -7.91 -8.98 11.22
CA MET A 149 -7.89 -8.71 9.77
C MET A 149 -7.47 -7.26 9.48
N LEU A 150 -8.02 -6.28 10.21
CA LEU A 150 -7.66 -4.87 10.07
C LEU A 150 -6.19 -4.62 10.39
N HIS A 151 -5.67 -5.26 11.43
CA HIS A 151 -4.25 -5.21 11.77
C HIS A 151 -3.38 -5.73 10.63
N ASN A 152 -3.72 -6.89 10.05
CA ASN A 152 -2.98 -7.45 8.92
C ASN A 152 -3.05 -6.58 7.67
N LEU A 153 -4.23 -6.03 7.33
CA LEU A 153 -4.38 -5.10 6.22
C LEU A 153 -3.53 -3.85 6.42
N ALA A 154 -3.57 -3.25 7.61
CA ALA A 154 -2.71 -2.10 7.94
C ALA A 154 -1.21 -2.43 7.80
N HIS A 155 -0.77 -3.66 8.10
CA HIS A 155 0.61 -4.08 7.82
C HIS A 155 0.94 -4.17 6.34
N VAL A 156 0.02 -4.72 5.53
CA VAL A 156 0.18 -4.79 4.08
C VAL A 156 0.32 -3.37 3.51
N GLU A 157 -0.56 -2.45 3.91
CA GLU A 157 -0.49 -1.06 3.43
C GLU A 157 0.79 -0.36 3.87
N LEU A 158 1.23 -0.54 5.11
CA LEU A 158 2.48 0.05 5.58
C LEU A 158 3.69 -0.44 4.78
N ASN A 159 3.74 -1.75 4.47
CA ASN A 159 4.79 -2.30 3.62
C ASN A 159 4.70 -1.78 2.18
N ALA A 160 3.49 -1.58 1.66
CA ALA A 160 3.30 -1.03 0.32
C ALA A 160 3.78 0.43 0.21
N ILE A 161 3.54 1.26 1.23
CA ILE A 161 4.11 2.61 1.35
C ILE A 161 5.64 2.55 1.26
N ASP A 162 6.27 1.65 2.03
CA ASP A 162 7.72 1.52 2.05
C ASP A 162 8.30 1.04 0.72
N LEU A 163 7.68 0.04 0.09
CA LEU A 163 8.13 -0.48 -1.20
C LEU A 163 8.01 0.59 -2.30
N ALA A 164 6.93 1.36 -2.29
CA ALA A 164 6.72 2.43 -3.26
C ALA A 164 7.77 3.54 -3.09
N TRP A 165 8.02 4.00 -1.86
CA TRP A 165 9.07 5.00 -1.61
C TRP A 165 10.48 4.47 -1.85
N ASP A 166 10.79 3.23 -1.48
CA ASP A 166 12.09 2.61 -1.78
C ASP A 166 12.34 2.60 -3.29
N THR A 167 11.31 2.25 -4.07
CA THR A 167 11.39 2.29 -5.54
C THR A 167 11.68 3.71 -6.05
N VAL A 168 10.97 4.72 -5.53
CA VAL A 168 11.19 6.12 -5.91
C VAL A 168 12.63 6.55 -5.63
N VAL A 169 13.16 6.30 -4.44
CA VAL A 169 14.49 6.77 -4.03
C VAL A 169 15.60 5.97 -4.70
N ARG A 170 15.51 4.63 -4.66
CA ARG A 170 16.57 3.72 -5.11
C ARG A 170 16.78 3.79 -6.62
N PHE A 171 15.73 4.01 -7.39
CA PHE A 171 15.81 4.12 -8.85
C PHE A 171 15.90 5.55 -9.37
N ALA A 172 15.90 6.57 -8.50
CA ALA A 172 16.05 7.97 -8.91
C ALA A 172 17.28 8.23 -9.81
N PRO A 173 18.45 7.59 -9.61
CA PRO A 173 19.59 7.74 -10.53
C PRO A 173 19.32 7.26 -11.96
N LEU A 174 18.30 6.42 -12.19
CA LEU A 174 17.91 5.92 -13.52
C LEU A 174 16.79 6.75 -14.17
N ARG A 175 16.52 7.95 -13.64
CA ARG A 175 15.42 8.82 -14.12
C ARG A 175 15.41 9.02 -15.62
N ASP A 176 16.57 9.28 -16.23
CA ASP A 176 16.65 9.58 -17.67
C ASP A 176 16.24 8.38 -18.55
N MET A 177 16.32 7.16 -18.00
CA MET A 177 15.89 5.92 -18.67
C MET A 177 14.41 5.60 -18.39
N LEU A 178 13.97 5.77 -17.14
CA LEU A 178 12.62 5.37 -16.69
C LEU A 178 11.55 6.44 -16.93
N GLY A 179 11.95 7.71 -17.01
CA GLY A 179 11.08 8.87 -17.16
C GLY A 179 10.33 9.24 -15.87
N ASP A 180 9.84 10.49 -15.80
CA ASP A 180 9.16 11.02 -14.60
C ASP A 180 7.86 10.27 -14.27
N GLY A 181 7.18 9.71 -15.28
CA GLY A 181 5.96 8.94 -15.08
C GLY A 181 6.13 7.71 -14.19
N PHE A 182 7.29 7.05 -14.25
CA PHE A 182 7.61 5.92 -13.38
C PHE A 182 7.56 6.32 -11.90
N PHE A 183 8.25 7.42 -11.56
CA PHE A 183 8.31 7.92 -10.18
C PHE A 183 6.97 8.50 -9.72
N ALA A 184 6.25 9.19 -10.62
CA ALA A 184 4.93 9.74 -10.35
C ALA A 184 3.92 8.65 -9.97
N ASP A 185 3.95 7.51 -10.68
CA ASP A 185 3.06 6.39 -10.40
C ASP A 185 3.35 5.77 -9.03
N PHE A 186 4.62 5.50 -8.70
CA PHE A 186 4.97 4.95 -7.38
C PHE A 186 4.71 5.93 -6.24
N ALA A 187 4.97 7.23 -6.41
CA ALA A 187 4.64 8.23 -5.40
C ALA A 187 3.12 8.32 -5.16
N ARG A 188 2.31 8.18 -6.21
CA ARG A 188 0.85 8.13 -6.09
C ARG A 188 0.37 6.85 -5.40
N VAL A 189 0.94 5.69 -5.74
CA VAL A 189 0.65 4.44 -5.01
C VAL A 189 0.95 4.63 -3.53
N ALA A 190 2.11 5.19 -3.17
CA ALA A 190 2.43 5.45 -1.77
C ALA A 190 1.38 6.34 -1.08
N ASP A 191 0.90 7.39 -1.76
CA ASP A 191 -0.15 8.26 -1.24
C ASP A 191 -1.49 7.53 -1.04
N ASP A 192 -1.88 6.65 -1.97
CA ASP A 192 -3.07 5.82 -1.87
C ASP A 192 -2.99 4.85 -0.68
N GLU A 193 -1.88 4.11 -0.55
CA GLU A 193 -1.71 3.16 0.56
C GLU A 193 -1.56 3.85 1.91
N SER A 194 -0.99 5.06 1.96
CA SER A 194 -0.97 5.87 3.20
C SER A 194 -2.38 6.25 3.68
N ARG A 195 -3.32 6.44 2.76
CA ARG A 195 -4.73 6.71 3.08
C ARG A 195 -5.43 5.44 3.58
N HIS A 196 -5.25 4.32 2.89
CA HIS A 196 -5.80 3.02 3.31
C HIS A 196 -5.29 2.62 4.70
N PHE A 197 -3.97 2.76 4.92
CA PHE A 197 -3.34 2.55 6.21
C PHE A 197 -4.00 3.36 7.33
N ARG A 198 -4.25 4.65 7.09
CA ARG A 198 -4.91 5.53 8.08
C ARG A 198 -6.34 5.07 8.38
N TRP A 199 -7.13 4.71 7.38
CA TRP A 199 -8.49 4.20 7.60
C TRP A 199 -8.50 2.91 8.42
N TYR A 200 -7.62 1.96 8.11
CA TYR A 200 -7.51 0.73 8.90
C TYR A 200 -7.02 1.00 10.33
N SER A 201 -6.04 1.88 10.50
CA SER A 201 -5.52 2.26 11.81
C SER A 201 -6.57 2.96 12.67
N GLN A 202 -7.35 3.87 12.08
CA GLN A 202 -8.48 4.51 12.75
C GLN A 202 -9.50 3.46 13.21
N ARG A 203 -9.92 2.57 12.31
CA ARG A 203 -10.92 1.56 12.62
C ARG A 203 -10.43 0.56 13.68
N LEU A 204 -9.15 0.24 13.69
CA LEU A 204 -8.53 -0.60 14.70
C LEU A 204 -8.54 0.10 16.08
N ALA A 205 -8.29 1.41 16.12
CA ALA A 205 -8.36 2.23 17.34
C ALA A 205 -9.78 2.31 17.91
N GLU A 206 -10.81 2.40 17.05
CA GLU A 206 -12.23 2.34 17.46
C GLU A 206 -12.60 1.00 18.10
N PHE A 207 -11.91 -0.09 17.76
CA PHE A 207 -12.04 -1.38 18.45
C PHE A 207 -11.20 -1.49 19.73
N GLY A 208 -10.45 -0.45 20.11
CA GLY A 208 -9.60 -0.42 21.29
C GLY A 208 -8.20 -1.04 21.09
N PHE A 209 -7.79 -1.28 19.84
CA PHE A 209 -6.51 -1.88 19.49
C PHE A 209 -5.59 -0.87 18.79
N ARG A 210 -4.28 -1.15 18.74
CA ARG A 210 -3.30 -0.37 17.99
C ARG A 210 -2.44 -1.28 17.13
N LEU A 211 -1.90 -0.73 16.05
CA LEU A 211 -0.91 -1.44 15.25
C LEU A 211 0.34 -1.72 16.09
N VAL A 212 0.80 -2.96 16.07
CA VAL A 212 2.08 -3.36 16.65
C VAL A 212 2.97 -3.75 15.48
N ALA A 213 4.12 -3.09 15.30
CA ALA A 213 5.03 -3.44 14.22
C ALA A 213 5.43 -4.93 14.32
N GLN A 214 5.24 -5.69 13.25
CA GLN A 214 5.82 -7.02 13.08
C GLN A 214 6.79 -6.96 11.91
N LYS A 215 7.98 -7.56 12.06
CA LYS A 215 8.93 -7.72 10.96
C LYS A 215 8.84 -9.18 10.52
N MET A 216 8.48 -9.43 9.26
CA MET A 216 8.59 -10.76 8.69
C MET A 216 10.07 -11.02 8.42
N GLN A 217 10.58 -12.17 8.86
CA GLN A 217 11.96 -12.57 8.56
C GLN A 217 11.97 -13.25 7.18
N ASP A 218 12.83 -12.76 6.28
CA ASP A 218 13.06 -13.35 4.94
C ASP A 218 13.76 -14.72 5.02
#